data_AF-A0A538JRK1-F1
#
_entry.id   AF-A0A538JRK1-F1
#
_cell.length_a   1.000
_cell.length_b   1.000
_cell.length_c   1.000
_cell.angle_alpha   90.00
_cell.angle_beta   90.00
_cell.angle_gamma   90.00
#
_symmetry.space_group_name_H-M   'P 1'
#
loop_
_entity.id
_entity.type
_entity.pdbx_description
1 polymer ?
#
loop_
_entity_poly.entity_id
_entity_poly.type
_entity_poly.pdbx_seq_one_letter_code
_entity_poly.pdbx_strand_id
1 'polypeptide(L)'
;MIGAPPIAIARASPFGVLWRFSRPHTIIGTALSVAGLYVIAASELPGPAPAVSDLWWTLVAALTVNVFIVGLNQLEDVEIDRVNKPFLPLAAGELTRGQGRAIVAVAGLVPVVLALTQGPIELAGVLTGLLVGAAYSSPPLRLKRFPTLAALSISGVRAVVVNLVVFLHFSGGEIVAPVWALTL
;
A
#
# COMPACT_ATOMS: atom_id res chain seq x y z
N MET A 1 8.75 -40.73 29.45
CA MET A 1 8.09 -39.42 29.28
C MET A 1 7.50 -39.38 27.88
N ILE A 2 6.17 -39.39 27.79
CA ILE A 2 5.41 -39.39 26.52
C ILE A 2 5.48 -37.97 25.97
N GLY A 3 6.09 -37.79 24.80
CA GLY A 3 6.13 -36.49 24.12
C GLY A 3 4.71 -36.06 23.79
N ALA A 4 4.34 -34.84 24.19
CA ALA A 4 3.06 -34.27 23.83
C ALA A 4 2.87 -34.31 22.30
N PRO A 5 1.68 -34.65 21.79
CA PRO A 5 1.43 -34.62 20.36
C PRO A 5 1.70 -33.19 19.85
N PRO A 6 2.23 -33.03 18.61
CA PRO A 6 2.44 -31.72 18.04
C PRO A 6 1.11 -30.97 18.05
N ILE A 7 1.09 -29.80 18.68
CA ILE A 7 -0.06 -28.89 18.69
C ILE A 7 -0.39 -28.62 17.22
N ALA A 8 -1.52 -29.12 16.75
CA ALA A 8 -2.02 -28.79 15.42
C ALA A 8 -2.23 -27.28 15.38
N ILE A 9 -1.32 -26.55 14.73
CA ILE A 9 -1.49 -25.11 14.49
C ILE A 9 -2.75 -24.99 13.66
N ALA A 10 -3.81 -24.42 14.24
CA ALA A 10 -5.05 -24.17 13.55
C ALA A 10 -4.75 -23.46 12.23
N ARG A 11 -5.19 -24.02 11.10
CA ARG A 11 -5.02 -23.40 9.79
C ARG A 11 -5.65 -21.99 9.84
N ALA A 12 -4.83 -20.97 9.65
CA ALA A 12 -5.30 -19.60 9.60
C ALA A 12 -6.36 -19.45 8.50
N SER A 13 -7.42 -18.67 8.76
CA SER A 13 -8.45 -18.41 7.76
C SER A 13 -7.85 -17.64 6.57
N PRO A 14 -8.34 -17.83 5.34
CA PRO A 14 -7.83 -17.09 4.17
C PRO A 14 -7.83 -15.57 4.37
N PHE A 15 -8.85 -15.05 5.06
CA PHE A 15 -8.91 -13.64 5.45
C PHE A 15 -7.80 -13.25 6.42
N GLY A 16 -7.55 -14.04 7.47
CA GLY A 16 -6.48 -13.77 8.43
C GLY A 16 -5.09 -13.81 7.80
N VAL A 17 -4.88 -14.72 6.85
CA VAL A 17 -3.65 -14.80 6.05
C VAL A 17 -3.49 -13.54 5.20
N LEU A 18 -4.53 -13.14 4.46
CA LEU A 18 -4.48 -11.94 3.62
C LEU A 18 -4.29 -10.66 4.46
N TRP A 19 -4.95 -10.56 5.62
CA TRP A 19 -4.80 -9.44 6.54
C TRP A 19 -3.36 -9.28 7.07
N ARG A 20 -2.70 -10.39 7.42
CA ARG A 20 -1.28 -10.38 7.79
C ARG A 20 -0.39 -10.05 6.59
N PHE A 21 -0.70 -10.60 5.42
CA PHE A 21 0.03 -10.33 4.18
C PHE A 21 -0.02 -8.84 3.81
N SER A 22 -1.16 -8.18 4.02
CA SER A 22 -1.35 -6.76 3.72
C SER A 22 -0.73 -5.80 4.75
N ARG A 23 -0.13 -6.31 5.84
CA ARG A 23 0.43 -5.51 6.95
C ARG A 23 -0.59 -4.50 7.53
N PRO A 24 -1.40 -4.91 8.53
CA PRO A 24 -2.56 -4.17 9.04
C PRO A 24 -2.30 -2.69 9.38
N HIS A 25 -1.18 -2.41 10.04
CA HIS A 25 -0.80 -1.04 10.42
C HIS A 25 -0.68 -0.11 9.20
N THR A 26 -0.20 -0.63 8.06
CA THR A 26 -0.09 0.16 6.84
C THR A 26 -1.44 0.36 6.17
N ILE A 27 -2.32 -0.65 6.19
CA ILE A 27 -3.68 -0.57 5.62
C ILE A 27 -4.50 0.48 6.36
N ILE A 28 -4.47 0.46 7.70
CA ILE A 28 -5.15 1.44 8.54
C ILE A 28 -4.60 2.84 8.25
N GLY A 29 -3.27 3.00 8.21
CA GLY A 29 -2.65 4.29 7.90
C GLY A 29 -3.03 4.83 6.52
N THR A 30 -3.05 3.98 5.49
CA THR A 30 -3.47 4.38 4.13
C THR A 30 -4.94 4.78 4.09
N ALA A 31 -5.82 4.00 4.72
CA ALA A 31 -7.25 4.32 4.75
C ALA A 31 -7.52 5.65 5.46
N LEU A 32 -6.89 5.88 6.62
CA LEU A 32 -7.03 7.14 7.36
C LEU A 32 -6.46 8.33 6.60
N SER A 33 -5.32 8.14 5.90
CA SER A 33 -4.72 9.20 5.08
C SER A 33 -5.65 9.62 3.92
N VAL A 34 -6.15 8.67 3.14
CA VAL A 34 -7.07 8.97 2.02
C VAL A 34 -8.38 9.59 2.52
N ALA A 35 -8.97 9.04 3.57
CA ALA A 35 -10.19 9.60 4.18
C ALA A 35 -9.95 11.01 4.73
N GLY A 36 -8.80 11.25 5.37
CA GLY A 36 -8.41 12.57 5.88
C GLY A 36 -8.28 13.60 4.75
N LEU A 37 -7.61 13.24 3.65
CA LEU A 37 -7.45 14.13 2.49
C LEU A 37 -8.80 14.44 1.82
N TYR A 38 -9.70 13.45 1.74
CA TYR A 38 -11.07 13.68 1.27
C TYR A 38 -11.83 14.66 2.18
N VAL A 39 -11.73 14.50 3.50
CA VAL A 39 -12.37 15.41 4.47
C VAL A 39 -11.83 16.83 4.31
N ILE A 40 -10.50 16.99 4.17
CA ILE A 40 -9.88 18.30 3.91
C ILE A 40 -10.39 18.89 2.59
N ALA A 41 -10.50 18.09 1.53
CA ALA A 41 -11.00 18.57 0.23
C ALA A 41 -12.47 19.01 0.35
N ALA A 42 -13.29 18.26 1.06
CA ALA A 42 -14.69 18.58 1.31
C ALA A 42 -14.89 19.82 2.20
N SER A 43 -13.94 20.16 3.07
CA SER A 43 -14.04 21.30 3.98
C SER A 43 -13.41 22.59 3.47
N GLU A 44 -12.29 22.49 2.75
CA GLU A 44 -11.47 23.65 2.35
C GLU A 44 -11.79 24.16 0.95
N LEU A 45 -12.34 23.32 0.07
CA LEU A 45 -12.58 23.72 -1.32
C LEU A 45 -13.92 24.46 -1.47
N PRO A 46 -13.97 25.53 -2.29
CA PRO A 46 -15.22 26.18 -2.61
C PRO A 46 -16.08 25.28 -3.51
N GLY A 47 -17.33 25.04 -3.10
CA GLY A 47 -18.31 24.30 -3.90
C GLY A 47 -18.82 23.03 -3.21
N PRO A 48 -19.50 22.14 -3.96
CA PRO A 48 -19.94 20.87 -3.41
C PRO A 48 -18.74 19.97 -3.10
N ALA A 49 -18.85 19.19 -2.02
CA ALA A 49 -17.84 18.20 -1.68
C ALA A 49 -17.63 17.20 -2.84
N PRO A 50 -16.41 16.64 -2.99
CA PRO A 50 -16.16 15.54 -3.92
C PRO A 50 -17.13 14.38 -3.68
N ALA A 51 -17.41 13.57 -4.71
CA ALA A 51 -18.38 12.50 -4.55
C ALA A 51 -17.84 11.41 -3.61
N VAL A 52 -18.71 10.85 -2.76
CA VAL A 52 -18.35 9.72 -1.89
C VAL A 52 -17.92 8.48 -2.71
N SER A 53 -18.41 8.36 -3.94
CA SER A 53 -17.94 7.34 -4.89
C SER A 53 -16.45 7.49 -5.23
N ASP A 54 -15.96 8.72 -5.32
CA ASP A 54 -14.56 8.99 -5.63
C ASP A 54 -13.69 8.55 -4.46
N LEU A 55 -14.08 8.89 -3.23
CA LEU A 55 -13.45 8.37 -2.02
C LEU A 55 -13.40 6.84 -2.02
N TRP A 56 -14.50 6.17 -2.33
CA TRP A 56 -14.57 4.71 -2.34
C TRP A 56 -13.56 4.10 -3.32
N TRP A 57 -13.53 4.58 -4.57
CA TRP A 57 -12.63 4.04 -5.58
C TRP A 57 -11.17 4.38 -5.31
N THR A 58 -10.86 5.59 -4.82
CA THR A 58 -9.52 5.98 -4.38
C THR A 58 -9.06 5.13 -3.19
N LEU A 59 -9.94 4.77 -2.26
CA LEU A 59 -9.61 3.82 -1.18
C LEU A 59 -9.27 2.44 -1.73
N VAL A 60 -10.07 1.90 -2.64
CA VAL A 60 -9.79 0.58 -3.25
C VAL A 60 -8.45 0.61 -3.99
N ALA A 61 -8.18 1.66 -4.78
CA ALA A 61 -6.92 1.83 -5.49
C ALA A 61 -5.73 1.95 -4.52
N ALA A 62 -5.80 2.85 -3.54
CA ALA A 62 -4.72 3.07 -2.58
C ALA A 62 -4.42 1.83 -1.72
N LEU A 63 -5.45 1.11 -1.27
CA LEU A 63 -5.28 -0.11 -0.48
C LEU A 63 -4.67 -1.25 -1.31
N THR A 64 -5.06 -1.38 -2.58
CA THR A 64 -4.47 -2.40 -3.47
C THR A 64 -3.03 -2.06 -3.84
N VAL A 65 -2.69 -0.79 -4.10
CA VAL A 65 -1.29 -0.34 -4.24
C VAL A 65 -0.49 -0.67 -2.98
N ASN A 66 -1.03 -0.45 -1.78
CA ASN A 66 -0.35 -0.81 -0.54
C ASN A 66 -0.08 -2.33 -0.47
N VAL A 67 -1.09 -3.17 -0.75
CA VAL A 67 -0.94 -4.63 -0.81
C VAL A 67 0.14 -5.05 -1.81
N PHE A 68 0.20 -4.41 -2.98
CA PHE A 68 1.27 -4.64 -3.96
C PHE A 68 2.64 -4.36 -3.35
N ILE A 69 2.85 -3.19 -2.75
CA ILE A 69 4.14 -2.75 -2.20
C ILE A 69 4.61 -3.71 -1.09
N VAL A 70 3.76 -3.97 -0.09
CA VAL A 70 4.14 -4.81 1.05
C VAL A 70 4.25 -6.28 0.67
N GLY A 71 3.44 -6.74 -0.28
CA GLY A 71 3.47 -8.10 -0.80
C GLY A 71 4.72 -8.36 -1.64
N LEU A 72 5.07 -7.43 -2.54
CA LEU A 72 6.30 -7.50 -3.33
C LEU A 72 7.53 -7.49 -2.40
N ASN A 73 7.53 -6.64 -1.38
CA ASN A 73 8.62 -6.64 -0.41
C ASN A 73 8.78 -7.99 0.29
N GLN A 74 7.68 -8.64 0.68
CA GLN A 74 7.73 -9.96 1.31
C GLN A 74 8.20 -11.06 0.35
N LEU A 75 7.82 -10.99 -0.94
CA LEU A 75 8.29 -11.94 -1.95
C LEU A 75 9.81 -11.90 -2.14
N GLU A 76 10.40 -10.70 -2.10
CA GLU A 76 11.84 -10.49 -2.25
C GLU A 76 12.64 -10.84 -0.98
N ASP A 77 12.01 -10.73 0.18
CA ASP A 77 12.66 -10.90 1.48
C ASP A 77 12.26 -12.20 2.20
N VAL A 78 11.67 -13.20 1.54
CA VAL A 78 11.17 -14.43 2.21
C VAL A 78 12.21 -15.05 3.16
N GLU A 79 13.45 -15.21 2.72
CA GLU A 79 14.52 -15.80 3.55
C GLU A 79 14.93 -14.89 4.72
N ILE A 80 14.88 -13.57 4.52
CA ILE A 80 15.20 -12.58 5.56
C ILE A 80 14.05 -12.54 6.59
N ASP A 81 12.81 -12.52 6.12
CA ASP A 81 11.61 -12.48 6.94
C ASP A 81 11.41 -13.79 7.72
N ARG A 82 11.93 -14.94 7.27
CA ARG A 82 11.99 -16.17 8.09
C ARG A 82 12.76 -15.98 9.40
N VAL A 83 13.78 -15.12 9.41
CA VAL A 83 14.56 -14.80 10.61
C VAL A 83 13.92 -13.64 11.38
N ASN A 84 13.62 -12.55 10.68
CA ASN A 84 13.22 -11.29 11.32
C ASN A 84 11.73 -11.18 11.64
N LYS A 85 10.88 -11.83 10.84
CA LYS A 85 9.41 -11.70 10.86
C LYS A 85 8.74 -13.05 10.54
N PRO A 86 9.02 -14.12 11.31
CA PRO A 86 8.59 -15.49 10.99
C PRO A 86 7.07 -15.64 10.95
N PHE A 87 6.34 -14.70 11.55
CA PHE A 87 4.88 -14.61 11.53
C PHE A 87 4.31 -14.00 10.23
N LEU A 88 5.10 -13.66 9.21
CA LEU A 88 4.54 -13.21 7.93
C LEU A 88 4.11 -14.40 7.07
N PRO A 89 2.99 -14.32 6.31
CA PRO A 89 2.43 -15.49 5.62
C PRO A 89 3.38 -16.24 4.69
N LEU A 90 4.23 -15.52 3.94
CA LEU A 90 5.23 -16.15 3.07
C LEU A 90 6.40 -16.77 3.86
N ALA A 91 6.81 -16.15 4.96
CA ALA A 91 7.88 -16.66 5.83
C ALA A 91 7.42 -17.90 6.62
N ALA A 92 6.18 -17.87 7.12
CA ALA A 92 5.52 -18.93 7.87
C ALA A 92 5.13 -20.15 7.00
N GLY A 93 5.18 -20.03 5.67
CA GLY A 93 4.74 -21.08 4.74
C GLY A 93 3.22 -21.21 4.61
N GLU A 94 2.45 -20.24 5.12
CA GLU A 94 0.99 -20.19 4.95
C GLU A 94 0.58 -19.79 3.53
N LEU A 95 1.44 -19.02 2.84
CA LEU A 95 1.35 -18.78 1.41
C LEU A 95 2.58 -19.36 0.71
N THR A 96 2.33 -20.05 -0.41
CA THR A 96 3.38 -20.36 -1.37
C THR A 96 3.86 -19.10 -2.08
N ARG A 97 5.10 -19.12 -2.61
CA ARG A 97 5.60 -18.01 -3.45
C ARG A 97 4.71 -17.77 -4.67
N GLY A 98 4.11 -18.81 -5.25
CA GLY A 98 3.18 -18.69 -6.37
C GLY A 98 1.91 -17.93 -5.99
N GLN A 99 1.30 -18.26 -4.85
CA GLN A 99 0.13 -17.53 -4.33
C GLN A 99 0.47 -16.07 -4.00
N GLY A 100 1.61 -15.81 -3.35
CA GLY A 100 2.08 -14.45 -3.09
C GLY A 100 2.25 -13.64 -4.38
N ARG A 101 2.86 -14.23 -5.42
CA ARG A 101 3.00 -13.61 -6.74
C ARG A 101 1.65 -13.30 -7.38
N ALA A 102 0.69 -14.21 -7.30
CA ALA A 102 -0.65 -13.98 -7.83
C ALA A 102 -1.35 -12.80 -7.12
N ILE A 103 -1.28 -12.73 -5.78
CA ILE A 103 -1.84 -11.61 -5.00
C ILE A 103 -1.17 -10.30 -5.42
N VAL A 104 0.16 -10.27 -5.50
CA VAL A 104 0.90 -9.06 -5.90
C VAL A 104 0.57 -8.64 -7.34
N ALA A 105 0.49 -9.58 -8.28
CA ALA A 105 0.12 -9.27 -9.67
C ALA A 105 -1.27 -8.66 -9.77
N VAL A 106 -2.26 -9.24 -9.08
CA VAL A 106 -3.63 -8.68 -9.02
C VAL A 106 -3.63 -7.30 -8.35
N ALA A 107 -2.92 -7.15 -7.23
CA ALA A 107 -2.81 -5.89 -6.49
C ALA A 107 -2.07 -4.80 -7.28
N GLY A 108 -1.24 -5.16 -8.26
CA GLY A 108 -0.62 -4.21 -9.18
C GLY A 108 -1.50 -3.84 -10.38
N LEU A 109 -2.35 -4.76 -10.85
CA LEU A 109 -3.21 -4.54 -12.01
C LEU A 109 -4.51 -3.78 -11.66
N VAL A 110 -5.19 -4.18 -10.59
CA VAL A 110 -6.47 -3.59 -10.15
C VAL A 110 -6.41 -2.06 -10.03
N PRO A 111 -5.44 -1.45 -9.31
CA PRO A 111 -5.43 -0.01 -9.15
C PRO A 111 -5.16 0.72 -10.47
N VAL A 112 -4.41 0.14 -11.40
CA VAL A 112 -4.17 0.74 -12.73
C VAL A 112 -5.48 0.80 -13.53
N VAL A 113 -6.25 -0.31 -13.53
CA VAL A 113 -7.55 -0.37 -14.22
C VAL A 113 -8.53 0.64 -13.62
N LEU A 114 -8.58 0.75 -12.29
CA LEU A 114 -9.43 1.74 -11.62
C LEU A 114 -8.99 3.17 -11.96
N ALA A 115 -7.70 3.47 -11.84
CA ALA A 115 -7.18 4.81 -12.04
C ALA A 115 -7.37 5.33 -13.48
N LEU A 116 -7.35 4.44 -14.49
CA LEU A 116 -7.70 4.79 -15.87
C LEU A 116 -9.12 5.38 -15.99
N THR A 117 -10.03 5.03 -15.08
CA THR A 117 -11.40 5.56 -15.04
C THR A 117 -11.55 6.81 -14.17
N GLN A 118 -10.57 7.09 -13.30
CA GLN A 118 -10.59 8.19 -12.32
C GLN A 118 -9.82 9.44 -12.78
N GLY A 119 -9.03 9.32 -13.85
CA GLY A 119 -8.36 10.44 -14.51
C GLY A 119 -6.84 10.44 -14.35
N PRO A 120 -6.15 11.40 -15.01
CA PRO A 120 -4.70 11.37 -15.16
C PRO A 120 -3.94 11.57 -13.85
N ILE A 121 -4.50 12.32 -12.90
CA ILE A 121 -3.86 12.58 -11.60
C ILE A 121 -3.80 11.28 -10.77
N GLU A 122 -4.93 10.59 -10.64
CA GLU A 122 -4.99 9.30 -9.93
C GLU A 122 -4.10 8.25 -10.61
N LEU A 123 -4.13 8.19 -11.94
CA LEU A 123 -3.25 7.29 -12.71
C LEU A 123 -1.77 7.57 -12.45
N ALA A 124 -1.36 8.84 -12.44
CA ALA A 124 0.01 9.22 -12.12
C ALA A 124 0.39 8.81 -10.68
N GLY A 125 -0.52 8.99 -9.71
CA GLY A 125 -0.32 8.59 -8.32
C GLY A 125 -0.13 7.07 -8.17
N VAL A 126 -1.03 6.30 -8.77
CA VAL A 126 -0.97 4.83 -8.77
C VAL A 126 0.33 4.34 -9.42
N LEU A 127 0.65 4.81 -10.63
CA LEU A 127 1.86 4.40 -11.33
C LEU A 127 3.12 4.76 -10.53
N THR A 128 3.16 5.96 -9.93
CA THR A 128 4.27 6.37 -9.07
C THR A 128 4.43 5.44 -7.88
N GLY A 129 3.34 5.13 -7.16
CA GLY A 129 3.36 4.20 -6.03
C GLY A 129 3.85 2.80 -6.40
N LEU A 130 3.36 2.25 -7.51
CA LEU A 130 3.77 0.94 -8.02
C LEU A 130 5.25 0.93 -8.45
N LEU A 131 5.69 1.94 -9.21
CA LEU A 131 7.07 2.04 -9.69
C LEU A 131 8.07 2.23 -8.56
N VAL A 132 7.79 3.11 -7.60
CA VAL A 132 8.66 3.31 -6.43
C VAL A 132 8.67 2.06 -5.55
N GLY A 133 7.51 1.41 -5.34
CA GLY A 133 7.42 0.14 -4.63
C GLY A 133 8.26 -0.95 -5.25
N ALA A 134 8.19 -1.09 -6.58
CA ALA A 134 9.00 -2.05 -7.33
C ALA A 134 10.50 -1.73 -7.26
N ALA A 135 10.88 -0.48 -7.50
CA ALA A 135 12.27 -0.02 -7.41
C ALA A 135 12.85 -0.23 -6.00
N TYR A 136 12.05 0.01 -4.96
CA TYR A 136 12.42 -0.18 -3.57
C TYR A 136 12.74 -1.65 -3.25
N SER A 137 11.90 -2.58 -3.70
CA SER A 137 11.97 -3.99 -3.30
C SER A 137 12.80 -4.89 -4.22
N SER A 138 12.72 -4.70 -5.54
CA SER A 138 13.18 -5.70 -6.53
C SER A 138 14.51 -5.34 -7.21
N PRO A 139 15.33 -6.35 -7.60
CA PRO A 139 16.49 -6.13 -8.45
C PRO A 139 16.11 -5.57 -9.84
N PRO A 140 17.00 -4.80 -10.51
CA PRO A 140 18.37 -4.49 -10.12
C PRO A 140 18.51 -3.30 -9.15
N LEU A 141 17.45 -2.51 -8.94
CA LEU A 141 17.51 -1.29 -8.13
C LEU A 141 17.61 -1.59 -6.64
N ARG A 142 16.63 -2.35 -6.12
CA ARG A 142 16.44 -2.73 -4.70
C ARG A 142 16.87 -1.59 -3.77
N LEU A 143 16.26 -0.41 -3.94
CA LEU A 143 16.71 0.84 -3.31
C LEU A 143 16.84 0.75 -1.78
N LYS A 144 16.04 -0.13 -1.15
CA LYS A 144 16.10 -0.41 0.29
C LYS A 144 17.48 -0.84 0.82
N ARG A 145 18.39 -1.27 -0.05
CA ARG A 145 19.79 -1.57 0.32
C ARG A 145 20.61 -0.34 0.69
N PHE A 146 20.18 0.85 0.25
CA PHE A 146 20.84 2.11 0.56
C PHE A 146 19.97 2.91 1.53
N PRO A 147 20.42 3.20 2.76
CA PRO A 147 19.60 3.85 3.78
C PRO A 147 18.95 5.16 3.32
N THR A 148 19.71 6.01 2.62
CA THR A 148 19.20 7.30 2.11
C THR A 148 18.09 7.10 1.07
N LEU A 149 18.28 6.20 0.11
CA LEU A 149 17.27 5.95 -0.92
C LEU A 149 16.05 5.22 -0.34
N ALA A 150 16.25 4.37 0.68
CA ALA A 150 15.17 3.75 1.41
C ALA A 150 14.30 4.81 2.12
N ALA A 151 14.94 5.74 2.83
CA ALA A 151 14.26 6.84 3.50
C ALA A 151 13.49 7.71 2.50
N LEU A 152 14.14 8.14 1.41
CA LEU A 152 13.53 8.93 0.35
C LEU A 152 12.35 8.22 -0.34
N SER A 153 12.44 6.90 -0.55
CA SER A 153 11.32 6.15 -1.12
C SER A 153 10.11 6.13 -0.20
N ILE A 154 10.33 5.95 1.11
CA ILE A 154 9.27 5.85 2.11
C ILE A 154 8.65 7.24 2.35
N SER A 155 9.45 8.25 2.66
CA SER A 155 8.96 9.61 2.93
C SER A 155 8.44 10.27 1.65
N GLY A 156 9.14 10.11 0.52
CA GLY A 156 8.69 10.65 -0.76
C GLY A 156 7.31 10.12 -1.15
N VAL A 157 7.06 8.81 -1.02
CA VAL A 157 5.72 8.28 -1.31
C VAL A 157 4.71 8.69 -0.24
N ARG A 158 4.98 8.43 1.04
CA ARG A 158 3.97 8.63 2.10
C ARG A 158 3.71 10.08 2.46
N ALA A 159 4.75 10.90 2.57
CA ALA A 159 4.62 12.29 3.01
C ALA A 159 4.31 13.23 1.84
N VAL A 160 4.82 12.94 0.64
CA VAL A 160 4.66 13.84 -0.51
C VAL A 160 3.64 13.31 -1.51
N VAL A 161 3.91 12.18 -2.17
CA VAL A 161 3.08 11.69 -3.27
C VAL A 161 1.64 11.42 -2.81
N VAL A 162 1.44 10.68 -1.72
CA VAL A 162 0.08 10.39 -1.23
C VAL A 162 -0.66 11.68 -0.90
N ASN A 163 -0.08 12.56 -0.10
CA ASN A 163 -0.77 13.78 0.33
C ASN A 163 -1.09 14.71 -0.83
N LEU A 164 -0.13 14.97 -1.72
CA LEU A 164 -0.33 15.88 -2.83
C LEU A 164 -1.22 15.28 -3.91
N VAL A 165 -0.94 14.07 -4.38
CA VAL A 165 -1.63 13.50 -5.54
C VAL A 165 -3.06 13.09 -5.21
N VAL A 166 -3.30 12.47 -4.05
CA VAL A 166 -4.67 12.10 -3.64
C VAL A 166 -5.50 13.35 -3.38
N PHE A 167 -4.92 14.39 -2.77
CA PHE A 167 -5.64 15.65 -2.61
C PHE A 167 -5.96 16.30 -3.95
N LEU A 168 -4.97 16.39 -4.85
CA LEU A 168 -5.17 16.92 -6.21
C LEU A 168 -6.24 16.16 -6.98
N HIS A 169 -6.35 14.84 -6.78
CA HIS A 169 -7.38 14.03 -7.38
C HIS A 169 -8.78 14.48 -6.91
N PHE A 170 -8.95 14.77 -5.62
CA PHE A 170 -10.21 15.28 -5.08
C PHE A 170 -10.45 16.76 -5.38
N SER A 171 -9.40 17.58 -5.44
CA SER A 171 -9.53 19.02 -5.60
C SER A 171 -9.66 19.49 -7.05
N GLY A 172 -9.18 18.67 -7.98
CA GLY A 172 -9.14 19.01 -9.40
C GLY A 172 -8.14 20.13 -9.74
N GLY A 173 -7.29 20.58 -8.80
CA GLY A 173 -6.31 21.62 -9.13
C GLY A 173 -5.47 22.17 -7.98
N GLU A 174 -6.06 22.98 -7.11
CA GLU A 174 -5.28 23.71 -6.10
C GLU A 174 -4.97 22.83 -4.87
N ILE A 175 -3.78 23.02 -4.28
CA ILE A 175 -3.37 22.38 -3.02
C ILE A 175 -3.45 23.43 -1.91
N VAL A 176 -4.25 23.15 -0.90
CA VAL A 176 -4.47 24.04 0.24
C VAL A 176 -3.36 23.94 1.29
N ALA A 177 -3.18 24.98 2.10
CA ALA A 177 -2.11 25.06 3.09
C ALA A 177 -2.07 23.89 4.09
N PRO A 178 -3.22 23.37 4.61
CA PRO A 178 -3.22 22.17 5.45
C PRO A 178 -2.55 20.96 4.80
N VAL A 179 -2.68 20.79 3.49
CA VAL A 179 -2.10 19.64 2.76
C VAL A 179 -0.60 19.81 2.60
N TRP A 180 -0.11 21.03 2.35
CA TRP A 180 1.32 21.31 2.36
C TRP A 180 1.97 21.00 3.70
N ALA A 181 1.29 21.31 4.81
CA ALA A 181 1.78 20.99 6.15
C ALA A 181 1.95 19.48 6.40
N LEU A 182 1.19 18.63 5.72
CA LEU A 182 1.33 17.17 5.79
C LEU A 182 2.59 16.63 5.07
N THR A 183 3.31 17.49 4.33
CA THR A 183 4.50 17.10 3.55
C THR A 183 5.83 17.39 4.25
N LEU A 184 5.79 18.04 5.42
CA LEU A 184 6.95 18.40 6.26
C LEU A 184 7.31 17.26 7.22
#